data_AF-W2TP62-F1
#
_entry.id   AF-W2TP62-F1
#
_cell.length_a   1.000
_cell.length_b   1.000
_cell.length_c   1.000
_cell.angle_alpha   90.00
_cell.angle_beta   90.00
_cell.angle_gamma   90.00
#
_symmetry.space_group_name_H-M   'P 1'
#
loop_
_entity.id
_entity.type
_entity.pdbx_description
1 polymer ?
#
loop_
_entity_poly.entity_id
_entity_poly.type
_entity_poly.pdbx_seq_one_letter_code
_entity_poly.pdbx_strand_id
1 'polypeptide(L)'
;MLCLFTKYLELERLVWNLSTLGGACSAMGDYDISFAKRAGIISEKQLQIASELDDRTLLARCHLYVALSVAQQANFIEAKRIVRIIYLWARHTQNEFVKSCCQGVRAKIKSIELFGTHALRSDCNTVSKKEN
;
A
#
# COMPACT_ATOMS: atom_id res chain seq x y z
N MET A 1 1.01 -9.80 32.74
CA MET A 1 0.75 -8.40 32.33
C MET A 1 1.93 -7.80 31.58
N LEU A 2 3.17 -7.84 32.09
CA LEU A 2 4.38 -7.36 31.38
C LEU A 2 4.59 -7.98 29.99
N CYS A 3 4.41 -9.29 29.82
CA CYS A 3 4.62 -9.98 28.54
C CYS A 3 3.71 -9.47 27.40
N LEU A 4 2.44 -9.18 27.70
CA LEU A 4 1.50 -8.64 26.71
C LEU A 4 1.87 -7.21 26.30
N PHE A 5 2.29 -6.40 27.27
CA PHE A 5 2.74 -5.04 27.01
C PHE A 5 4.03 -5.02 26.16
N THR A 6 5.01 -5.86 26.48
CA THR A 6 6.23 -6.00 25.66
C THR A 6 5.89 -6.46 24.24
N LYS A 7 5.00 -7.45 24.09
CA LYS A 7 4.54 -7.89 22.78
C LYS A 7 3.90 -6.76 21.98
N TYR A 8 3.03 -5.97 22.60
CA TYR A 8 2.39 -4.81 21.97
C TYR A 8 3.43 -3.81 21.44
N LEU A 9 4.39 -3.41 22.28
CA LEU A 9 5.46 -2.47 21.88
C LEU A 9 6.33 -3.03 20.74
N GLU A 10 6.61 -4.33 20.75
CA GLU A 10 7.37 -4.99 19.69
C GLU A 10 6.61 -4.97 18.36
N LEU A 11 5.31 -5.22 18.36
CA LEU A 11 4.46 -5.14 17.18
C LEU A 11 4.37 -3.71 16.64
N GLU A 12 4.21 -2.70 17.51
CA GLU A 12 4.25 -1.29 17.09
C GLU A 12 5.59 -0.91 16.45
N ARG A 13 6.70 -1.29 17.08
CA ARG A 13 8.06 -1.07 16.56
C ARG A 13 8.24 -1.71 15.17
N LEU A 14 7.76 -2.94 15.00
CA LEU A 14 7.82 -3.64 13.72
C LEU A 14 7.01 -2.91 12.63
N VAL A 15 5.81 -2.41 12.95
CA VAL A 15 4.99 -1.65 12.00
C VAL A 15 5.69 -0.37 11.55
N TRP A 16 6.35 0.36 12.45
CA TRP A 16 7.09 1.56 12.09
C TRP A 16 8.27 1.27 11.17
N ASN A 17 9.06 0.24 11.48
CA ASN A 17 10.16 -0.20 10.61
C ASN A 17 9.65 -0.62 9.22
N LEU A 18 8.56 -1.38 9.17
CA LEU A 18 7.93 -1.79 7.91
C LEU A 18 7.32 -0.60 7.16
N SER A 19 6.82 0.43 7.85
CA SER A 19 6.27 1.63 7.20
C SER A 19 7.37 2.42 6.50
N THR A 20 8.53 2.59 7.14
CA THR A 20 9.69 3.24 6.53
C THR A 20 10.21 2.46 5.33
N LEU A 21 10.42 1.14 5.50
CA LEU A 21 10.91 0.28 4.41
C LEU A 21 9.91 0.17 3.26
N GLY A 22 8.62 0.03 3.59
CA GLY A 22 7.52 -0.04 2.63
C GLY A 22 7.34 1.25 1.85
N GLY A 23 7.47 2.40 2.51
CA GLY A 23 7.47 3.71 1.84
C GLY A 23 8.63 3.86 0.86
N ALA A 24 9.85 3.47 1.25
CA ALA A 24 11.01 3.47 0.35
C ALA A 24 10.82 2.51 -0.84
N CYS A 25 10.32 1.29 -0.61
CA CYS A 25 10.01 0.34 -1.67
C CYS A 25 8.90 0.86 -2.59
N SER A 26 7.85 1.49 -2.07
CA SER A 26 6.80 2.08 -2.90
C SER A 26 7.34 3.23 -3.74
N ALA A 27 8.18 4.10 -3.20
CA ALA A 27 8.83 5.15 -3.99
C ALA A 27 9.69 4.58 -5.14
N MET A 28 10.46 3.52 -4.87
CA MET A 28 11.22 2.81 -5.90
C MET A 28 10.34 2.03 -6.88
N GLY A 29 9.12 1.67 -6.50
CA GLY A 29 8.13 0.97 -7.32
C GLY A 29 7.72 1.73 -8.59
N ASP A 30 7.90 3.06 -8.62
CA ASP A 30 7.69 3.86 -9.83
C ASP A 30 8.82 3.69 -10.86
N TYR A 31 9.98 3.17 -10.45
CA TYR A 31 11.17 2.99 -11.30
C TYR A 31 11.41 1.54 -11.67
N ASP A 32 11.15 0.62 -10.74
CA ASP A 32 11.30 -0.83 -10.90
C ASP A 32 10.12 -1.58 -10.25
N ILE A 33 9.45 -2.41 -11.05
CA ILE A 33 8.26 -3.16 -10.66
C ILE A 33 8.54 -4.21 -9.56
N SER A 34 9.79 -4.66 -9.41
CA SER A 34 10.19 -5.57 -8.34
C SER A 34 9.99 -4.93 -6.96
N PHE A 35 10.23 -3.63 -6.84
CA PHE A 35 10.00 -2.88 -5.61
C PHE A 35 8.53 -2.64 -5.33
N ALA A 36 7.70 -2.46 -6.37
CA ALA A 36 6.24 -2.40 -6.20
C ALA A 36 5.70 -3.72 -5.63
N LYS A 37 6.16 -4.87 -6.13
CA LYS A 37 5.82 -6.20 -5.58
C LYS A 37 6.27 -6.33 -4.13
N ARG A 38 7.51 -5.91 -3.82
CA ARG A 38 8.04 -5.95 -2.46
C ARG A 38 7.26 -5.05 -1.49
N ALA A 39 6.82 -3.88 -1.93
CA ALA A 39 5.96 -2.98 -1.15
C ALA A 39 4.61 -3.64 -0.83
N GLY A 40 4.03 -4.41 -1.76
CA GLY A 40 2.82 -5.20 -1.52
C GLY A 40 3.02 -6.25 -0.43
N ILE A 41 4.09 -7.05 -0.51
CA ILE A 41 4.42 -8.07 0.50
C ILE A 41 4.62 -7.44 1.89
N ILE A 42 5.29 -6.28 1.95
CA ILE A 42 5.48 -5.54 3.21
C ILE A 42 4.12 -5.09 3.75
N SER A 43 3.24 -4.56 2.89
CA SER A 43 1.91 -4.08 3.27
C SER A 43 1.02 -5.21 3.80
N GLU A 44 1.13 -6.42 3.24
CA GLU A 44 0.44 -7.62 3.75
C GLU A 44 0.90 -8.01 5.16
N LYS A 45 2.20 -7.94 5.43
CA LYS A 45 2.72 -8.14 6.80
C LYS A 45 2.21 -7.06 7.76
N GLN A 46 2.15 -5.82 7.32
CA GLN A 46 1.59 -4.73 8.13
C GLN A 46 0.10 -4.91 8.41
N LEU A 47 -0.68 -5.50 7.49
CA LEU A 47 -2.09 -5.87 7.73
C LEU A 47 -2.21 -6.89 8.85
N GLN A 48 -1.38 -7.94 8.84
CA GLN A 48 -1.39 -8.98 9.88
C GLN A 48 -1.09 -8.38 11.25
N ILE A 49 -0.04 -7.56 11.35
CA ILE A 49 0.32 -6.91 12.61
C ILE A 49 -0.76 -5.92 13.06
N ALA A 50 -1.32 -5.12 12.16
CA ALA A 50 -2.38 -4.17 12.49
C ALA A 50 -3.65 -4.87 13.01
N SER A 51 -3.97 -6.04 12.45
CA SER A 51 -5.07 -6.87 12.95
C SER A 51 -4.79 -7.43 14.34
N GLU A 52 -3.53 -7.78 14.64
CA GLU A 52 -3.13 -8.29 15.96
C GLU A 52 -3.11 -7.19 17.02
N LEU A 53 -2.80 -5.95 16.63
CA LEU A 53 -2.87 -4.76 17.49
C LEU A 53 -4.30 -4.25 17.72
N ASP A 54 -5.29 -4.78 16.99
CA ASP A 54 -6.68 -4.25 16.92
C ASP A 54 -6.76 -2.75 16.56
N ASP A 55 -5.74 -2.22 15.88
CA ASP A 55 -5.75 -0.82 15.40
C ASP A 55 -6.43 -0.74 14.02
N ARG A 56 -7.71 -0.43 14.05
CA ARG A 56 -8.55 -0.28 12.85
C ARG A 56 -8.10 0.86 11.93
N THR A 57 -7.50 1.92 12.47
CA THR A 57 -7.00 3.05 11.69
C THR A 57 -5.72 2.66 10.94
N LEU A 58 -4.80 1.96 11.61
CA LEU A 58 -3.63 1.39 10.98
C LEU A 58 -4.02 0.34 9.93
N LEU A 59 -4.94 -0.58 10.26
CA LEU A 59 -5.40 -1.60 9.33
C LEU A 59 -5.95 -0.98 8.03
N ALA A 60 -6.76 0.07 8.15
CA ALA A 60 -7.28 0.81 7.01
C ALA A 60 -6.16 1.43 6.14
N ARG A 61 -5.12 2.01 6.77
CA ARG A 61 -3.95 2.54 6.05
C ARG A 61 -3.16 1.45 5.35
N CYS A 62 -2.96 0.29 5.99
CA CYS A 62 -2.26 -0.84 5.39
C CYS A 62 -2.97 -1.34 4.12
N HIS A 63 -4.31 -1.36 4.10
CA HIS A 63 -5.07 -1.64 2.87
C HIS A 63 -4.81 -0.59 1.77
N LEU A 64 -4.65 0.68 2.12
CA LEU A 64 -4.29 1.72 1.15
C LEU A 64 -2.87 1.55 0.61
N TYR A 65 -1.93 1.04 1.40
CA TYR A 65 -0.58 0.69 0.93
C TYR A 65 -0.62 -0.48 -0.05
N VAL A 66 -1.43 -1.51 0.23
CA VAL A 66 -1.70 -2.59 -0.73
C VAL A 66 -2.28 -2.02 -2.02
N ALA A 67 -3.31 -1.17 -1.95
CA ALA A 67 -3.93 -0.57 -3.13
C ALA A 67 -2.91 0.19 -4.00
N LEU A 68 -1.98 0.93 -3.37
CA LEU A 68 -0.93 1.63 -4.09
C LEU A 68 0.03 0.66 -4.79
N SER A 69 0.49 -0.40 -4.12
CA SER A 69 1.36 -1.42 -4.75
C SER A 69 0.69 -2.14 -5.92
N VAL A 70 -0.63 -2.36 -5.85
CA VAL A 70 -1.43 -2.99 -6.90
C VAL A 70 -1.55 -2.05 -8.11
N ALA A 71 -1.75 -0.75 -7.88
CA ALA A 71 -1.77 0.24 -8.96
C ALA A 71 -0.40 0.43 -9.62
N GLN A 72 0.69 0.38 -8.86
CA GLN A 72 2.06 0.44 -9.40
C GLN A 72 2.38 -0.76 -10.31
N GLN A 73 1.62 -1.86 -10.18
CA GLN A 73 1.66 -3.04 -11.06
C GLN A 73 0.57 -2.98 -12.15
N ALA A 74 0.02 -1.80 -12.44
CA ALA A 74 -1.02 -1.54 -13.43
C ALA A 74 -2.40 -2.21 -13.21
N ASN A 75 -2.67 -2.80 -12.04
CA ASN A 75 -4.00 -3.32 -11.72
C ASN A 75 -4.89 -2.23 -11.10
N PHE A 76 -5.35 -1.30 -11.93
CA PHE A 76 -6.09 -0.12 -11.46
C PHE A 76 -7.50 -0.43 -10.95
N ILE A 77 -8.14 -1.47 -11.49
CA ILE A 77 -9.51 -1.86 -11.10
C ILE A 77 -9.50 -2.28 -9.63
N GLU A 78 -8.61 -3.19 -9.26
CA GLU A 78 -8.51 -3.69 -7.90
C GLU A 78 -8.06 -2.60 -6.92
N ALA A 79 -7.06 -1.80 -7.30
CA ALA A 79 -6.60 -0.69 -6.47
C ALA A 79 -7.73 0.30 -6.15
N LYS A 80 -8.53 0.70 -7.16
CA LYS A 80 -9.68 1.60 -6.97
C LYS A 80 -10.77 0.97 -6.11
N ARG A 81 -11.00 -0.35 -6.24
CA ARG A 81 -11.95 -1.10 -5.42
C ARG A 81 -11.57 -1.03 -3.93
N ILE A 82 -10.30 -1.30 -3.61
CA ILE A 82 -9.79 -1.25 -2.23
C ILE A 82 -9.96 0.17 -1.67
N VAL A 83 -9.50 1.21 -2.38
CA VAL A 83 -9.62 2.60 -1.92
C VAL A 83 -11.08 3.00 -1.67
N ARG A 84 -12.01 2.56 -2.53
CA ARG A 84 -13.45 2.84 -2.35
C ARG A 84 -13.99 2.20 -1.07
N ILE A 85 -13.65 0.95 -0.80
CA ILE A 85 -14.08 0.24 0.42
C ILE A 85 -13.57 0.97 1.66
N ILE A 86 -12.28 1.29 1.71
CA ILE A 86 -11.67 2.00 2.85
C ILE A 86 -12.25 3.41 3.02
N TYR A 87 -12.50 4.13 1.92
CA TYR A 87 -13.12 5.45 1.99
C TYR A 87 -14.55 5.41 2.55
N LEU A 88 -15.35 4.41 2.16
CA LEU A 88 -16.70 4.22 2.71
C LEU A 88 -16.64 3.89 4.20
N TRP A 89 -15.72 3.00 4.61
CA TRP A 89 -15.48 2.71 6.02
C TRP A 89 -15.10 3.98 6.79
N ALA A 90 -14.13 4.75 6.30
CA ALA A 90 -13.65 5.96 6.95
C ALA A 90 -14.72 7.06 7.03
N ARG A 91 -15.62 7.15 6.04
CA ARG A 91 -16.80 8.02 6.10
C ARG A 91 -17.77 7.57 7.18
N HIS A 92 -18.06 6.28 7.26
CA HIS A 92 -18.98 5.72 8.26
C HIS A 92 -18.45 5.89 9.68
N THR A 93 -17.14 5.71 9.90
CA THR A 93 -16.48 5.88 11.20
C THR A 93 -16.04 7.32 11.50
N GLN A 94 -16.33 8.28 10.60
CA GLN A 94 -15.91 9.67 10.70
C GLN A 94 -14.39 9.86 10.87
N ASN A 95 -13.59 8.95 10.31
CA ASN A 95 -12.14 8.99 10.38
C ASN A 95 -11.56 9.91 9.28
N GLU A 96 -11.42 11.20 9.59
CA GLU A 96 -10.94 12.21 8.64
C GLU A 96 -9.49 11.99 8.18
N PHE A 97 -8.66 11.40 9.04
CA PHE A 97 -7.28 11.07 8.69
C PHE A 97 -7.24 10.02 7.57
N VAL A 98 -7.96 8.91 7.72
CA VAL A 98 -8.03 7.86 6.69
C VAL A 98 -8.71 8.38 5.42
N LYS A 99 -9.74 9.24 5.53
CA LYS A 99 -10.34 9.90 4.35
C LYS A 99 -9.29 10.68 3.56
N SER A 100 -8.42 11.42 4.24
CA SER A 100 -7.33 12.17 3.61
C SER A 100 -6.32 11.23 2.94
N CYS A 101 -5.95 10.12 3.60
CA CYS A 101 -5.10 9.09 2.99
C CYS A 101 -5.74 8.50 1.72
N CYS A 102 -7.05 8.20 1.73
CA CYS A 102 -7.77 7.70 0.56
C CYS A 102 -7.69 8.67 -0.62
N GLN A 103 -7.82 9.97 -0.37
CA GLN A 103 -7.72 11.01 -1.40
C GLN A 103 -6.32 11.04 -2.02
N GLY A 104 -5.28 11.01 -1.18
CA GLY A 104 -3.89 10.96 -1.65
C GLY A 104 -3.60 9.74 -2.51
N VAL A 105 -3.99 8.54 -2.04
CA VAL A 105 -3.79 7.30 -2.80
C VAL A 105 -4.60 7.32 -4.10
N ARG A 106 -5.85 7.80 -4.08
CA ARG A 106 -6.65 7.94 -5.31
C ARG A 106 -5.99 8.87 -6.33
N ALA A 107 -5.44 10.00 -5.88
CA ALA A 107 -4.72 10.93 -6.75
C ALA A 107 -3.48 10.27 -7.37
N LYS A 108 -2.71 9.51 -6.56
CA LYS A 108 -1.55 8.76 -7.04
C LYS A 108 -1.94 7.68 -8.05
N ILE A 109 -2.98 6.88 -7.80
CA ILE A 109 -3.50 5.88 -8.72
C ILE A 109 -3.88 6.54 -10.06
N LYS A 110 -4.62 7.65 -10.01
CA LYS A 110 -5.03 8.39 -11.22
C LYS A 110 -3.82 8.88 -12.01
N SER A 111 -2.78 9.37 -11.32
CA SER A 111 -1.53 9.80 -11.95
C SER A 111 -0.83 8.64 -12.66
N ILE A 112 -0.70 7.48 -11.99
CA ILE A 112 -0.09 6.29 -12.60
C ILE A 112 -0.90 5.82 -13.81
N GLU A 113 -2.22 5.80 -13.73
CA GLU A 113 -3.09 5.36 -14.83
C GLU A 113 -3.00 6.28 -16.05
N LEU A 114 -2.93 7.60 -15.84
CA LEU A 114 -2.88 8.56 -16.94
C LEU A 114 -1.50 8.71 -17.56
N PHE A 115 -0.45 8.69 -16.75
CA PHE A 115 0.90 9.01 -17.19
C PHE A 115 1.83 7.79 -17.23
N GLY A 116 1.46 6.69 -16.59
CA GLY A 116 2.35 5.55 -16.35
C GLY A 116 3.44 5.85 -15.33
N THR A 117 4.27 4.84 -15.06
CA THR A 117 5.53 4.99 -14.32
C THR A 117 6.70 4.58 -15.20
N HIS A 118 7.94 4.89 -14.79
CA HIS A 118 9.12 4.42 -15.48
C HIS A 118 9.18 2.88 -15.48
N ALA A 119 8.80 2.25 -14.35
CA ALA A 119 8.71 0.80 -14.22
C ALA A 119 7.79 0.17 -15.28
N LEU A 120 6.56 0.68 -15.42
CA LEU A 120 5.57 0.14 -16.36
C LEU A 120 6.00 0.30 -17.83
N ARG A 121 6.62 1.44 -18.17
CA ARG A 121 7.14 1.67 -19.53
C ARG A 121 8.30 0.73 -19.85
N SER A 122 9.17 0.48 -18.87
CA SER A 122 10.32 -0.42 -19.03
C SER A 122 9.90 -1.88 -19.17
N ASP A 123 8.89 -2.30 -18.39
CA ASP A 123 8.37 -3.68 -18.43
C ASP A 123 7.64 -3.99 -19.75
N CYS A 124 6.90 -3.03 -20.32
CA CYS A 124 6.27 -3.19 -21.64
C CYS A 124 7.32 -3.45 -22.75
N ASN A 125 8.47 -2.74 -22.68
CA ASN A 125 9.56 -2.88 -23.64
C ASN A 125 10.31 -4.21 -23.51
N THR A 126 10.39 -4.81 -22.31
CA THR A 126 11.04 -6.12 -22.11
C THR A 126 10.15 -7.26 -22.56
N VAL A 127 8.82 -7.17 -22.36
CA VAL A 127 7.85 -8.16 -22.86
C VAL A 127 7.89 -8.19 -24.39
N SER A 128 7.82 -7.03 -25.04
CA SER A 128 7.85 -6.91 -26.52
C SER A 128 9.14 -7.46 -27.16
N LYS A 129 10.25 -7.54 -26.42
CA LYS A 129 11.53 -8.10 -26.90
C LYS A 129 11.65 -9.61 -26.72
N LYS A 130 10.80 -10.24 -25.90
CA LYS A 130 10.79 -11.71 -25.71
C LYS A 130 9.87 -12.43 -26.70
N GLU A 131 9.01 -11.69 -27.39
CA GLU A 131 8.06 -12.22 -28.38
C GLU A 131 8.58 -12.17 -29.83
N ASN A 132 9.80 -11.66 -30.03
CA ASN A 132 10.55 -11.69 -31.30
C ASN A 132 11.78 -12.58 -31.16
#